data_AF-A0A915AAR9-F1
#
_entry.id   AF-A0A915AAR9-F1
#
_cell.length_a   1.000
_cell.length_b   1.000
_cell.length_c   1.000
_cell.angle_alpha   90.00
_cell.angle_beta   90.00
_cell.angle_gamma   90.00
#
_symmetry.space_group_name_H-M   'P 1'
#
loop_
_entity.id
_entity.type
_entity.pdbx_description
1 polymer ?
#
loop_
_entity_poly.entity_id
_entity_poly.type
_entity_poly.pdbx_seq_one_letter_code
_entity_poly.pdbx_strand_id
1 'polypeptide(L)'
;MNYLRTHGMTSFTVDYLLWHHFGKHIEQYNQDIVRQYRVYFQHLPNPANLASFIDCYLNRTPLIFSRDGSAGPSLKVPVLQIVGAGSAFINDSVDVNARLDPSKSDWIKVSDSCGLVLDDKPEKVTEAMLLFLQGLGLFATLNVVKLMKKISDAQMGFNVMDEPPSVENINEMSAEVEKS
;
A
#
# COMPACT_ATOMS: atom_id res chain seq x y z
N MET A 1 -16.16 -17.95 -10.93
CA MET A 1 -14.74 -18.12 -11.33
C MET A 1 -14.40 -19.60 -11.60
N ASN A 2 -15.05 -20.26 -12.57
CA ASN A 2 -14.82 -21.71 -12.81
C ASN A 2 -13.43 -22.02 -13.35
N TYR A 3 -12.77 -21.05 -14.00
CA TYR A 3 -11.47 -21.24 -14.64
C TYR A 3 -10.33 -21.45 -13.64
N LEU A 4 -10.21 -20.62 -12.59
CA LEU A 4 -9.20 -20.79 -11.53
C LEU A 4 -9.38 -22.11 -10.75
N ARG A 5 -10.64 -22.54 -10.58
CA ARG A 5 -10.98 -23.80 -9.90
C ARG A 5 -10.59 -25.05 -10.70
N THR A 6 -10.59 -24.95 -12.03
CA THR A 6 -10.36 -26.08 -12.95
C THR A 6 -8.95 -26.10 -13.55
N HIS A 7 -8.34 -24.95 -13.78
CA HIS A 7 -7.04 -24.81 -14.46
C HIS A 7 -5.91 -24.37 -13.51
N GLY A 8 -6.22 -24.08 -12.24
CA GLY A 8 -5.23 -23.62 -11.26
C GLY A 8 -4.77 -22.18 -11.53
N MET A 9 -3.60 -21.83 -10.99
CA MET A 9 -3.06 -20.48 -11.10
C MET A 9 -2.57 -20.21 -12.53
N THR A 10 -3.24 -19.29 -13.24
CA THR A 10 -2.90 -18.91 -14.62
C THR A 10 -2.34 -17.49 -14.68
N SER A 11 -1.64 -17.12 -15.76
CA SER A 11 -1.16 -15.74 -15.95
C SER A 11 -2.31 -14.73 -15.84
N PHE A 12 -3.47 -15.04 -16.42
CA PHE A 12 -4.66 -14.19 -16.33
C PHE A 12 -5.13 -13.97 -14.89
N THR A 13 -5.11 -15.02 -14.05
CA THR A 13 -5.45 -14.89 -12.63
C THR A 13 -4.44 -14.00 -11.90
N VAL A 14 -3.15 -14.19 -12.16
CA VAL A 14 -2.09 -13.38 -11.55
C VAL A 14 -2.23 -11.91 -11.97
N ASP A 15 -2.50 -11.64 -13.24
CA ASP A 15 -2.69 -10.27 -13.75
C ASP A 15 -3.94 -9.62 -13.17
N TYR A 16 -5.03 -10.37 -12.99
CA TYR A 16 -6.21 -9.90 -12.26
C TYR A 16 -5.89 -9.54 -10.80
N LEU A 17 -5.13 -10.39 -10.09
CA LEU A 17 -4.73 -10.12 -8.71
C LEU A 17 -3.83 -8.90 -8.61
N LEU A 18 -2.85 -8.77 -9.52
CA LEU A 18 -1.99 -7.59 -9.59
C LEU A 18 -2.79 -6.33 -9.85
N TRP A 19 -3.72 -6.35 -10.80
CA TRP A 19 -4.62 -5.21 -11.04
C TRP A 19 -5.46 -4.87 -9.80
N HIS A 20 -6.00 -5.88 -9.13
CA HIS A 20 -6.83 -5.68 -7.93
C HIS A 20 -6.02 -5.03 -6.78
N HIS A 21 -4.73 -5.32 -6.65
CA HIS A 21 -3.90 -4.83 -5.56
C HIS A 21 -3.16 -3.52 -5.91
N PHE A 22 -2.60 -3.41 -7.11
CA PHE A 22 -1.78 -2.26 -7.53
C PHE A 22 -2.55 -1.23 -8.36
N GLY A 23 -3.67 -1.62 -8.98
CA GLY A 23 -4.45 -0.78 -9.87
C GLY A 23 -3.99 -0.84 -11.33
N LYS A 24 -4.31 0.19 -12.12
CA LYS A 24 -4.15 0.19 -13.58
C LYS A 24 -2.72 0.50 -14.06
N HIS A 25 -1.96 1.27 -13.29
CA HIS A 25 -0.67 1.83 -13.73
C HIS A 25 0.52 1.19 -13.01
N ILE A 26 0.56 -0.15 -13.01
CA ILE A 26 1.57 -0.92 -12.27
C ILE A 26 3.03 -0.58 -12.64
N GLU A 27 3.25 -0.09 -13.86
CA GLU A 27 4.58 0.27 -14.37
C GLU A 27 5.14 1.56 -13.76
N GLN A 28 4.30 2.34 -13.09
CA GLN A 28 4.71 3.60 -12.45
C GLN A 28 5.17 3.41 -11.01
N TYR A 29 4.95 2.22 -10.43
CA TYR A 29 5.29 1.92 -9.03
C TYR A 29 6.61 1.19 -8.90
N ASN A 30 7.07 0.98 -7.67
CA ASN A 30 8.28 0.22 -7.39
C ASN A 30 8.20 -1.19 -8.00
N GLN A 31 9.03 -1.43 -9.02
CA GLN A 31 9.02 -2.66 -9.80
C GLN A 31 9.46 -3.88 -8.97
N ASP A 32 10.24 -3.69 -7.91
CA ASP A 32 10.65 -4.78 -7.02
C ASP A 32 9.46 -5.33 -6.24
N ILE A 33 8.60 -4.44 -5.70
CA ILE A 33 7.37 -4.83 -4.99
C ILE A 33 6.41 -5.52 -5.96
N VAL A 34 6.22 -4.97 -7.16
CA VAL A 34 5.35 -5.58 -8.19
C VAL A 34 5.86 -6.97 -8.57
N ARG A 35 7.16 -7.13 -8.79
CA ARG A 35 7.79 -8.43 -9.10
C ARG A 35 7.64 -9.43 -7.96
N GLN A 36 7.86 -9.00 -6.72
CA GLN A 36 7.70 -9.84 -5.54
C GLN A 36 6.25 -10.36 -5.42
N TYR A 37 5.27 -9.48 -5.56
CA TYR A 37 3.85 -9.86 -5.51
C TYR A 37 3.44 -10.75 -6.69
N ARG A 38 3.99 -10.54 -7.89
CA ARG A 38 3.76 -11.43 -9.04
C ARG A 38 4.23 -12.84 -8.74
N VAL A 39 5.45 -12.99 -8.25
CA VAL A 39 6.01 -14.30 -7.86
C VAL A 39 5.19 -14.91 -6.72
N TYR A 40 4.83 -14.11 -5.71
CA TYR A 40 3.99 -14.55 -4.60
C TYR A 40 2.64 -15.12 -5.07
N PHE A 41 1.92 -14.40 -5.94
CA PHE A 41 0.64 -14.87 -6.47
C PHE A 41 0.77 -16.12 -7.33
N GLN A 42 1.84 -16.24 -8.13
CA GLN A 42 2.12 -17.44 -8.92
C GLN A 42 2.30 -18.70 -8.06
N HIS A 43 2.83 -18.55 -6.84
CA HIS A 43 3.17 -19.66 -5.95
C HIS A 43 2.17 -19.85 -4.80
N LEU A 44 0.97 -19.26 -4.88
CA LEU A 44 -0.07 -19.49 -3.87
C LEU A 44 -0.44 -20.98 -3.80
N PRO A 45 -0.40 -21.59 -2.61
CA PRO A 45 -0.40 -23.05 -2.47
C PRO A 45 -1.74 -23.72 -2.79
N ASN A 46 -2.86 -22.98 -2.71
CA ASN A 46 -4.19 -23.55 -2.93
C ASN A 46 -5.08 -22.65 -3.81
N PRO A 47 -5.01 -22.83 -5.14
CA PRO A 47 -5.84 -22.09 -6.09
C PRO A 47 -7.36 -22.34 -5.94
N ALA A 48 -7.77 -23.53 -5.46
CA ALA A 48 -9.18 -23.86 -5.27
C ALA A 48 -9.82 -23.08 -4.10
N ASN A 49 -9.07 -22.92 -3.00
CA ASN A 49 -9.48 -22.07 -1.89
C ASN A 49 -9.50 -20.60 -2.30
N LEU A 50 -8.50 -20.16 -3.07
CA LEU A 50 -8.47 -18.80 -3.61
C LEU A 50 -9.68 -18.52 -4.51
N ALA A 51 -10.03 -19.46 -5.40
CA ALA A 51 -11.23 -19.33 -6.24
C ALA A 51 -12.50 -19.15 -5.39
N SER A 52 -12.64 -19.96 -4.33
CA SER A 52 -13.79 -19.87 -3.42
C SER A 52 -13.80 -18.55 -2.64
N PHE A 53 -12.63 -18.05 -2.23
CA PHE A 53 -12.50 -16.76 -1.57
C PHE A 53 -12.90 -15.60 -2.49
N ILE A 54 -12.43 -15.60 -3.74
CA ILE A 54 -12.78 -14.56 -4.69
C ILE A 54 -14.26 -14.66 -5.10
N ASP A 55 -14.79 -15.87 -5.32
CA ASP A 55 -16.23 -16.07 -5.56
C ASP A 55 -17.07 -15.47 -4.41
N CYS A 56 -16.65 -15.65 -3.16
CA CYS A 56 -17.31 -15.04 -1.99
C CYS A 56 -17.24 -13.50 -2.01
N TYR A 57 -16.06 -12.94 -2.29
CA TYR A 57 -15.87 -11.49 -2.35
C TYR A 57 -16.70 -10.83 -3.48
N LEU A 58 -16.78 -11.46 -4.65
CA LEU A 58 -17.53 -10.95 -5.80
C LEU A 58 -19.05 -11.02 -5.59
N ASN A 59 -19.54 -12.03 -4.87
CA ASN A 59 -20.96 -12.21 -4.56
C ASN A 59 -21.37 -11.62 -3.20
N ARG A 60 -20.52 -10.76 -2.60
CA ARG A 60 -20.80 -10.18 -1.29
C ARG A 60 -22.06 -9.32 -1.30
N THR A 61 -22.82 -9.37 -0.21
CA THR A 61 -23.93 -8.44 0.00
C THR A 61 -23.37 -7.02 0.20
N PRO A 62 -23.92 -6.00 -0.47
CA PRO A 62 -23.50 -4.61 -0.24
C PRO A 62 -23.65 -4.19 1.22
N LEU A 63 -22.70 -3.38 1.71
CA LEU A 63 -22.80 -2.76 3.03
C LEU A 63 -23.82 -1.61 2.98
N ILE A 64 -24.91 -1.76 3.73
CA ILE A 64 -26.00 -0.79 3.81
C ILE A 64 -25.81 0.04 5.08
N PHE A 65 -25.39 1.28 4.92
CA PHE A 65 -25.22 2.25 6.01
C PHE A 65 -25.36 3.67 5.45
N SER A 66 -25.71 4.61 6.33
CA SER A 66 -25.89 6.01 5.94
C SER A 66 -25.53 6.95 7.09
N ARG A 67 -25.14 8.18 6.74
CA ARG A 67 -24.71 9.20 7.69
C ARG A 67 -25.84 9.58 8.66
N ASP A 68 -27.04 9.76 8.12
CA ASP A 68 -28.23 10.27 8.80
C ASP A 68 -29.19 9.17 9.27
N GLY A 69 -28.90 7.90 8.97
CA GLY A 69 -29.77 6.77 9.30
C GLY A 69 -30.88 6.51 8.27
N SER A 70 -30.96 7.27 7.18
CA SER A 70 -32.03 7.18 6.17
C SER A 70 -32.00 5.89 5.35
N ALA A 71 -30.81 5.39 5.02
CA ALA A 71 -30.60 4.24 4.14
C ALA A 71 -29.81 3.12 4.84
N GLY A 72 -30.03 2.96 6.15
CA GLY A 72 -29.34 1.99 7.00
C GLY A 72 -28.69 2.63 8.22
N PRO A 73 -28.19 1.82 9.17
CA PRO A 73 -27.61 2.33 10.41
C PRO A 73 -26.42 3.27 10.14
N SER A 74 -26.23 4.26 11.02
CA SER A 74 -25.01 5.07 11.02
C SER A 74 -23.88 4.37 11.77
N LEU A 75 -22.66 4.44 11.23
CA LEU A 75 -21.48 3.96 11.95
C LEU A 75 -21.20 4.89 13.13
N LYS A 76 -21.13 4.30 14.33
CA LYS A 76 -20.88 5.03 15.58
C LYS A 76 -19.41 5.14 15.95
N VAL A 77 -18.56 4.35 15.29
CA VAL A 77 -17.12 4.31 15.54
C VAL A 77 -16.40 5.34 14.67
N PRO A 78 -15.29 5.93 15.16
CA PRO A 78 -14.41 6.71 14.31
C PRO A 78 -13.81 5.85 13.20
N VAL A 79 -13.65 6.41 12.00
CA VAL A 79 -13.16 5.67 10.82
C VAL A 79 -12.02 6.43 10.16
N LEU A 80 -10.87 5.77 10.01
CA LEU A 80 -9.78 6.23 9.16
C LEU A 80 -9.80 5.43 7.85
N GLN A 81 -10.05 6.10 6.73
CA GLN A 81 -9.94 5.53 5.40
C GLN A 81 -8.64 5.97 4.73
N ILE A 82 -7.89 5.01 4.21
CA ILE A 82 -6.63 5.26 3.49
C ILE A 82 -6.74 4.59 2.12
N VAL A 83 -6.47 5.35 1.07
CA VAL A 83 -6.44 4.86 -0.30
C VAL A 83 -5.23 5.41 -1.05
N GLY A 84 -4.58 4.55 -1.83
CA GLY A 84 -3.48 4.99 -2.70
C GLY A 84 -4.00 5.65 -3.97
N ALA A 85 -3.30 6.67 -4.46
CA ALA A 85 -3.67 7.37 -5.68
C ALA A 85 -3.68 6.48 -6.94
N GLY A 86 -3.00 5.33 -6.89
CA GLY A 86 -3.01 4.30 -7.90
C GLY A 86 -4.10 3.24 -7.79
N SER A 87 -4.83 3.22 -6.68
CA SER A 87 -5.80 2.15 -6.41
C SER A 87 -6.94 2.14 -7.44
N ALA A 88 -7.38 0.94 -7.84
CA ALA A 88 -8.65 0.77 -8.55
C ALA A 88 -9.86 1.19 -7.69
N PHE A 89 -9.65 1.23 -6.38
CA PHE A 89 -10.53 1.51 -5.23
C PHE A 89 -11.08 2.92 -5.05
N ILE A 90 -10.55 3.92 -5.76
CA ILE A 90 -10.65 5.32 -5.29
C ILE A 90 -12.11 5.80 -5.22
N ASN A 91 -12.88 5.61 -6.29
CA ASN A 91 -14.27 6.06 -6.32
C ASN A 91 -15.13 5.33 -5.29
N ASP A 92 -14.93 4.02 -5.13
CA ASP A 92 -15.63 3.23 -4.11
C ASP A 92 -15.32 3.75 -2.69
N SER A 93 -14.07 4.14 -2.43
CA SER A 93 -13.69 4.74 -1.13
C SER A 93 -14.31 6.11 -0.89
N VAL A 94 -14.51 6.91 -1.95
CA VAL A 94 -15.21 8.20 -1.89
C VAL A 94 -16.68 7.97 -1.57
N ASP A 95 -17.31 6.97 -2.20
CA ASP A 95 -18.71 6.61 -1.95
C ASP A 95 -18.95 6.10 -0.53
N VAL A 96 -17.99 5.36 0.04
CA VAL A 96 -18.00 4.96 1.45
C VAL A 96 -17.87 6.20 2.33
N ASN A 97 -16.92 7.09 2.05
CA ASN A 97 -16.71 8.32 2.81
C ASN A 97 -17.95 9.25 2.82
N ALA A 98 -18.64 9.36 1.68
CA ALA A 98 -19.87 10.15 1.57
C ALA A 98 -20.97 9.68 2.53
N ARG A 99 -20.98 8.39 2.88
CA ARG A 99 -21.95 7.77 3.79
C ARG A 99 -21.53 7.81 5.26
N LEU A 100 -20.29 8.21 5.57
CA LEU A 100 -19.79 8.34 6.94
C LEU A 100 -20.05 9.73 7.52
N ASP A 101 -20.06 9.83 8.85
CA ASP A 101 -20.12 11.09 9.60
C ASP A 101 -18.78 11.85 9.49
N PRO A 102 -18.74 13.04 8.86
CA PRO A 102 -17.50 13.78 8.63
C PRO A 102 -16.87 14.30 9.92
N SER A 103 -17.61 14.35 11.04
CA SER A 103 -17.06 14.74 12.34
C SER A 103 -16.24 13.63 13.02
N LYS A 104 -16.32 12.39 12.49
CA LYS A 104 -15.71 11.19 13.08
C LYS A 104 -14.94 10.36 12.06
N SER A 105 -14.83 10.83 10.82
CA SER A 105 -14.15 10.08 9.77
C SER A 105 -13.15 10.94 9.04
N ASP A 106 -11.99 10.36 8.83
CA ASP A 106 -10.89 10.92 8.05
C ASP A 106 -10.70 10.07 6.80
N TRP A 107 -10.54 10.72 5.65
CA TRP A 107 -10.24 10.05 4.38
C TRP A 107 -8.96 10.62 3.80
N ILE A 108 -7.98 9.74 3.58
CA ILE A 108 -6.64 10.11 3.14
C ILE A 108 -6.36 9.43 1.81
N LYS A 109 -6.06 10.25 0.81
CA LYS A 109 -5.50 9.81 -0.46
C LYS A 109 -3.99 9.97 -0.43
N VAL A 110 -3.27 8.85 -0.41
CA VAL A 110 -1.80 8.88 -0.44
C VAL A 110 -1.34 9.06 -1.89
N SER A 111 -0.69 10.18 -2.15
CA SER A 111 -0.12 10.51 -3.46
C SER A 111 1.06 9.59 -3.76
N ASP A 112 1.34 9.38 -5.06
CA ASP A 112 2.46 8.55 -5.54
C ASP A 112 2.52 7.17 -4.89
N SER A 113 1.34 6.59 -4.62
CA SER A 113 1.23 5.25 -4.04
C SER A 113 0.34 4.34 -4.87
N CYS A 114 0.72 3.06 -4.96
CA CYS A 114 -0.10 2.01 -5.54
C CYS A 114 -1.32 1.69 -4.65
N GLY A 115 -2.12 0.70 -5.03
CA GLY A 115 -3.25 0.27 -4.19
C GLY A 115 -2.85 -0.37 -2.85
N LEU A 116 -1.62 -0.88 -2.71
CA LEU A 116 -1.05 -1.45 -1.48
C LEU A 116 -0.23 -0.42 -0.71
N VAL A 117 -0.92 0.59 -0.18
CA VAL A 117 -0.26 1.72 0.53
C VAL A 117 0.56 1.26 1.74
N LEU A 118 0.17 0.18 2.41
CA LEU A 118 0.92 -0.37 3.54
C LEU A 118 2.30 -0.89 3.14
N ASP A 119 2.40 -1.54 1.98
CA ASP A 119 3.66 -2.10 1.47
C ASP A 119 4.52 -1.03 0.78
N ASP A 120 3.88 -0.06 0.13
CA ASP A 120 4.53 0.94 -0.70
C ASP A 120 4.94 2.20 0.08
N LYS A 121 4.10 2.66 1.01
CA LYS A 121 4.29 3.87 1.84
C LYS A 121 3.96 3.62 3.32
N PRO A 122 4.59 2.63 3.99
CA PRO A 122 4.31 2.28 5.39
C PRO A 122 4.48 3.47 6.35
N GLU A 123 5.40 4.39 6.06
CA GLU A 123 5.63 5.61 6.83
C GLU A 123 4.42 6.55 6.80
N LYS A 124 3.75 6.67 5.65
CA LYS A 124 2.56 7.51 5.50
C LYS A 124 1.36 6.91 6.21
N VAL A 125 1.22 5.58 6.18
CA VAL A 125 0.17 4.90 6.95
C VAL A 125 0.41 5.04 8.46
N THR A 126 1.65 4.91 8.90
CA THR A 126 2.03 5.07 10.31
C THR A 126 1.73 6.49 10.80
N GLU A 127 2.13 7.50 10.04
CA GLU A 127 1.84 8.91 10.33
C GLU A 127 0.33 9.16 10.45
N ALA A 128 -0.45 8.72 9.45
CA ALA A 128 -1.90 8.83 9.45
C ALA A 128 -2.56 8.16 10.65
N MET A 129 -2.12 6.93 10.98
CA MET A 129 -2.64 6.17 12.12
C MET A 129 -2.35 6.87 13.45
N LEU A 130 -1.13 7.38 13.65
CA LEU A 130 -0.76 8.08 14.87
C LEU A 130 -1.54 9.38 15.04
N LEU A 131 -1.70 10.17 13.98
CA LEU A 131 -2.49 11.39 13.99
C LEU A 131 -3.97 11.11 14.28
N PHE A 132 -4.53 10.07 13.67
CA PHE A 132 -5.91 9.64 13.92
C PHE A 132 -6.11 9.24 15.40
N LEU A 133 -5.22 8.41 15.95
CA LEU A 133 -5.26 8.02 17.36
C LEU A 133 -5.09 9.22 18.30
N GLN A 134 -4.24 10.19 17.92
CA GLN A 134 -4.10 11.46 18.63
C GLN A 134 -5.38 12.29 18.62
N GLY A 135 -6.09 12.34 17.50
CA GLY A 135 -7.42 12.95 17.40
C GLY A 135 -8.47 12.30 18.31
N LEU A 136 -8.31 11.01 18.63
CA LEU A 136 -9.15 10.28 19.59
C LEU A 136 -8.75 10.48 21.06
N GLY A 137 -7.71 11.27 21.33
CA GLY A 137 -7.19 11.52 22.67
C GLY A 137 -6.17 10.48 23.17
N LEU A 138 -5.75 9.54 22.31
CA LEU A 138 -4.68 8.60 22.60
C LEU A 138 -3.33 9.24 22.26
N PHE A 139 -2.24 8.88 22.92
CA PHE A 139 -0.90 9.41 22.59
C PHE A 139 -0.80 10.95 22.53
N ALA A 140 -1.58 11.68 23.34
CA ALA A 140 -1.69 13.15 23.26
C ALA A 140 -0.35 13.89 23.39
N THR A 141 0.62 13.33 24.12
CA THR A 141 1.96 13.90 24.34
C THR A 141 2.96 13.52 23.23
N LEU A 142 2.57 12.66 22.29
CA LEU A 142 3.44 12.22 21.22
C LEU A 142 3.59 13.32 20.17
N ASN A 143 4.84 13.72 19.93
CA ASN A 143 5.16 14.56 18.79
C ASN A 143 5.36 13.67 17.56
N VAL A 144 4.29 13.46 16.79
CA VAL A 144 4.29 12.59 15.61
C VAL A 144 5.34 13.03 14.60
N VAL A 145 5.47 14.33 14.32
CA VAL A 145 6.47 14.86 13.38
C VAL A 145 7.89 14.50 13.80
N LYS A 146 8.22 14.68 15.08
CA LYS A 146 9.54 14.33 15.63
C LYS A 146 9.78 12.82 15.59
N LEU A 147 8.75 12.01 15.83
CA LEU A 147 8.86 10.55 15.74
C LEU A 147 9.08 10.11 14.29
N MET A 148 8.28 10.60 13.34
CA MET A 148 8.42 10.28 11.92
C MET A 148 9.78 10.66 11.38
N LYS A 149 10.33 11.81 11.81
CA LYS A 149 11.71 12.19 11.47
C LYS A 149 12.72 11.16 11.96
N LYS A 150 12.63 10.72 13.22
CA LYS A 150 13.52 9.68 13.76
C LYS A 150 13.41 8.34 13.00
N ILE A 151 12.20 7.95 12.60
CA ILE A 151 11.97 6.73 11.82
C ILE A 151 12.66 6.85 10.46
N SER A 152 12.49 7.99 9.78
CA SER A 152 13.13 8.27 8.49
C SER A 152 14.65 8.31 8.60
N ASP A 153 15.20 8.97 9.62
CA ASP A 153 16.64 9.03 9.88
C ASP A 153 17.22 7.61 10.10
N ALA A 154 16.51 6.74 10.82
CA ALA A 154 16.92 5.36 11.04
C ALA A 154 16.90 4.54 9.74
N GLN A 155 15.86 4.67 8.91
CA GLN A 155 15.74 3.97 7.62
C GLN A 155 16.86 4.38 6.64
N MET A 156 17.22 5.67 6.61
CA MET A 156 18.34 6.15 5.80
C MET A 156 19.69 5.58 6.27
N GLY A 157 19.87 5.39 7.58
CA GLY A 157 21.06 4.76 8.14
C GLY A 157 21.26 3.29 7.74
N PHE A 158 20.18 2.56 7.44
CA PHE A 158 20.25 1.18 6.94
C PHE A 158 20.62 1.11 5.46
N ASN A 159 20.07 2.00 4.61
CA ASN A 159 20.37 2.00 3.17
C ASN A 159 21.83 2.36 2.83
N VAL A 160 22.52 3.13 3.68
CA VAL A 160 23.93 3.49 3.49
C VAL A 160 24.88 2.30 3.75
N MET A 161 24.44 1.26 4.46
CA MET A 161 25.29 0.08 4.72
C MET A 161 25.23 -1.00 3.62
N ASP A 162 24.32 -0.89 2.66
CA ASP A 162 24.16 -1.83 1.54
C ASP A 162 24.72 -1.33 0.20
N GLU A 163 25.29 -0.13 0.15
CA GLU A 163 25.98 0.37 -1.05
C GLU A 163 27.44 -0.13 -1.02
N PRO A 164 27.87 -1.04 -1.92
CA PRO A 164 29.26 -1.46 -1.96
C PRO A 164 30.14 -0.23 -2.25
N PRO A 165 31.28 -0.07 -1.58
CA PRO A 165 32.13 1.10 -1.76
C PRO A 165 32.50 1.25 -3.23
N SER A 166 32.28 2.45 -3.77
CA SER A 166 32.72 2.81 -5.12
C SER A 166 34.23 2.55 -5.23
N VAL A 167 34.61 1.59 -6.07
CA VAL A 167 36.01 1.35 -6.42
C VAL A 167 36.45 2.54 -7.29
N GLU A 168 37.11 3.53 -6.69
CA GLU A 168 37.87 4.51 -7.45
C GLU A 168 38.96 3.76 -8.22
N ASN A 169 38.94 3.89 -9.55
CA ASN A 169 39.89 3.25 -10.45
C ASN A 169 41.27 3.85 -10.22
N ILE A 170 42.14 3.14 -9.51
CA ILE A 170 43.50 3.57 -9.11
C ILE A 170 44.49 3.66 -10.30
N ASN A 171 44.01 3.52 -11.54
CA ASN A 171 44.85 3.42 -12.73
C ASN A 171 45.00 4.71 -13.55
N GLU A 172 44.46 5.85 -13.10
CA GLU A 172 44.74 7.16 -13.75
C GLU A 172 45.89 7.96 -13.10
N MET A 173 46.49 7.47 -12.01
CA MET A 173 47.63 8.14 -11.36
C MET A 173 49.03 7.70 -11.86
N SER A 174 49.10 6.81 -12.85
CA SER A 174 50.39 6.25 -13.33
C SER A 174 50.96 6.94 -14.58
N ALA A 175 50.31 8.00 -15.10
CA ALA A 175 50.74 8.64 -16.35
C ALA A 175 51.61 9.91 -16.19
N GLU A 176 51.92 10.36 -14.96
CA GLU A 176 52.73 11.58 -14.74
C GLU A 176 54.15 11.33 -14.20
N VAL A 177 54.65 10.08 -14.15
CA VAL A 177 56.01 9.80 -13.62
C VAL A 177 57.05 9.48 -14.70
N GLU A 178 56.69 9.31 -15.98
CA GLU A 178 57.67 9.21 -17.08
C GLU A 178 57.83 10.52 -17.85
N LYS A 179 58.41 11.54 -17.21
CA LYS A 179 59.13 12.63 -17.90
C LYS A 179 60.06 13.36 -16.93
N SER A 180 61.22 12.78 -16.66
CA SER A 180 62.47 13.46 -16.30
C SER A 180 63.65 12.51 -16.49
#